data_AF-A0A853C280-F1
#
_entry.id   AF-A0A853C280-F1
#
_cell.length_a   1.000
_cell.length_b   1.000
_cell.length_c   1.000
_cell.angle_alpha   90.00
_cell.angle_beta   90.00
_cell.angle_gamma   90.00
#
_symmetry.space_group_name_H-M   'P 1'
#
loop_
_entity.id
_entity.type
_entity.pdbx_description
1 polymer ?
#
loop_
_entity_poly.entity_id
_entity_poly.type
_entity_poly.pdbx_seq_one_letter_code
_entity_poly.pdbx_strand_id
1 'polypeptide(L)'
;MIPPARLANDDELVVDRARTAADVRRIRREVEGRLWAASHGIPTAEIVAKDDDDRWLVSRRVLDEPGEPAAYVCAAFEMSARIQALPHPRFLTAATTWRAPRLGLPLRLSRMARAGIDPRDVVAARRAFEELPATATVHNDYHRQNVLNTASVGHVTVIDWEYATIGPRHQDAVRLIVDIADHGAAHEAWRTLVDLALAADRPALATILRWMTIRTYCSEVAVSRRVLDPAKCAHRRERWLQARLWADELARPAGESR
;
A
#
# COMPACT_ATOMS: atom_id res chain seq x y z
N MET A 1 -0.45 -17.13 5.48
CA MET A 1 -1.29 -16.58 6.56
C MET A 1 -2.63 -16.32 5.92
N ILE A 2 -3.65 -17.02 6.38
CA ILE A 2 -5.01 -16.73 5.94
C ILE A 2 -5.40 -15.47 6.73
N PRO A 3 -5.88 -14.39 6.09
CA PRO A 3 -6.41 -13.25 6.84
C PRO A 3 -7.51 -13.74 7.81
N PRO A 4 -7.80 -13.01 8.91
CA PRO A 4 -8.94 -13.31 9.75
C PRO A 4 -10.18 -13.43 8.87
N ALA A 5 -11.09 -14.32 9.27
CA ALA A 5 -12.28 -14.54 8.48
C ALA A 5 -13.16 -13.31 8.59
N ARG A 6 -13.33 -12.60 7.47
CA ARG A 6 -14.32 -11.54 7.30
C ARG A 6 -15.67 -12.18 7.01
N LEU A 7 -16.55 -12.18 8.01
CA LEU A 7 -17.95 -12.54 7.83
C LEU A 7 -18.73 -11.24 7.66
N ALA A 8 -19.34 -11.03 6.50
CA ALA A 8 -20.30 -9.96 6.29
C ALA A 8 -21.69 -10.50 6.65
N ASN A 9 -22.36 -9.85 7.60
CA ASN A 9 -23.79 -10.03 7.85
C ASN A 9 -24.46 -8.72 7.41
N ASP A 10 -25.50 -8.83 6.58
CA ASP A 10 -26.41 -7.75 6.15
C ASP A 10 -25.72 -6.41 5.83
N ASP A 11 -25.06 -6.32 4.66
CA ASP A 11 -24.51 -5.15 3.93
C ASP A 11 -23.81 -3.97 4.65
N GLU A 12 -23.83 -3.89 5.98
CA GLU A 12 -23.47 -2.73 6.78
C GLU A 12 -22.32 -3.01 7.75
N LEU A 13 -22.05 -4.28 8.08
CA LEU A 13 -21.04 -4.65 9.08
C LEU A 13 -19.99 -5.63 8.53
N VAL A 14 -18.76 -5.46 9.02
CA VAL A 14 -17.63 -6.37 8.78
C VAL A 14 -17.15 -6.90 10.13
N VAL A 15 -17.06 -8.23 10.24
CA VAL A 15 -16.53 -8.90 11.43
C VAL A 15 -15.16 -9.51 11.11
N ASP A 16 -14.10 -9.02 11.74
CA ASP A 16 -12.77 -9.63 11.73
C ASP A 16 -12.65 -10.56 12.94
N ARG A 17 -12.43 -11.86 12.72
CA ARG A 17 -12.27 -12.86 13.80
C ARG A 17 -10.89 -13.51 13.79
N ALA A 18 -10.20 -13.46 14.92
CA ALA A 18 -8.92 -14.12 15.11
C ALA A 18 -9.04 -15.65 15.15
N ARG A 19 -8.12 -16.33 14.46
CA ARG A 19 -7.95 -17.79 14.51
C ARG A 19 -6.63 -18.20 15.16
N THR A 20 -5.69 -17.26 15.23
CA THR A 20 -4.34 -17.46 15.75
C THR A 20 -3.93 -16.28 16.63
N ALA A 21 -2.89 -16.45 17.45
CA ALA A 21 -2.30 -15.35 18.22
C ALA A 21 -1.73 -14.22 17.35
N ALA A 22 -1.36 -14.52 16.09
CA ALA A 22 -0.95 -13.50 15.14
C ALA A 22 -2.13 -12.64 14.67
N ASP A 23 -3.30 -13.25 14.52
CA ASP A 23 -4.52 -12.51 14.16
C ASP A 23 -4.97 -11.60 15.30
N VAL A 24 -4.92 -12.06 16.56
CA VAL A 24 -5.20 -11.22 17.74
C VAL A 24 -4.32 -9.98 17.74
N ARG A 25 -3.00 -10.15 17.52
CA ARG A 25 -2.08 -9.01 17.44
C ARG A 25 -2.45 -8.05 16.33
N ARG A 26 -2.90 -8.54 15.17
CA ARG A 26 -3.22 -7.64 14.07
C ARG A 26 -4.59 -6.96 14.21
N ILE A 27 -5.57 -7.63 14.82
CA ILE A 27 -6.82 -6.98 15.26
C ILE A 27 -6.52 -5.85 16.24
N ARG A 28 -5.65 -6.10 17.25
CA ARG A 28 -5.24 -5.05 18.18
C ARG A 28 -4.55 -3.87 17.48
N ARG A 29 -3.65 -4.16 16.54
CA ARG A 29 -3.00 -3.14 15.69
C ARG A 29 -3.98 -2.34 14.86
N GLU A 30 -4.98 -3.00 14.28
CA GLU A 30 -6.03 -2.35 13.51
C GLU A 30 -6.83 -1.39 14.40
N VAL A 31 -7.21 -1.81 15.61
CA VAL A 31 -7.90 -0.96 16.58
C VAL A 31 -7.04 0.25 16.97
N GLU A 32 -5.78 0.03 17.36
CA GLU A 32 -4.84 1.11 17.70
C GLU A 32 -4.68 2.09 16.52
N GLY A 33 -4.54 1.56 15.30
CA GLY A 33 -4.37 2.33 14.08
C GLY A 33 -5.58 3.19 13.74
N ARG A 34 -6.80 2.64 13.83
CA ARG A 34 -8.03 3.39 13.58
C ARG A 34 -8.31 4.45 14.63
N LEU A 35 -8.05 4.17 15.91
CA LEU A 35 -8.18 5.17 16.98
C LEU A 35 -7.18 6.31 16.78
N TRP A 36 -5.94 5.99 16.39
CA TRP A 36 -4.95 7.00 16.01
C TRP A 36 -5.43 7.81 14.80
N ALA A 37 -5.90 7.18 13.73
CA ALA A 37 -6.40 7.86 12.53
C ALA A 37 -7.57 8.80 12.85
N ALA A 38 -8.56 8.30 13.58
CA ALA A 38 -9.75 9.05 14.00
C ALA A 38 -9.39 10.25 14.89
N SER A 39 -8.48 10.08 15.85
CA SER A 39 -8.03 11.20 16.72
C SER A 39 -7.31 12.33 15.97
N HIS A 40 -6.83 12.07 14.75
CA HIS A 40 -6.23 13.07 13.86
C HIS A 40 -7.15 13.48 12.70
N GLY A 41 -8.43 13.07 12.75
CA GLY A 41 -9.46 13.40 11.77
C GLY A 41 -9.24 12.77 10.40
N ILE A 42 -8.54 11.63 10.33
CA ILE A 42 -8.41 10.83 9.12
C ILE A 42 -9.63 9.90 9.03
N PRO A 43 -10.46 9.98 7.96
CA PRO A 43 -11.61 9.11 7.78
C PRO A 43 -11.19 7.63 7.73
N THR A 44 -11.83 6.80 8.54
CA THR A 44 -11.64 5.35 8.58
C THR A 44 -12.93 4.64 8.95
N ALA A 45 -12.93 3.30 8.86
CA ALA A 45 -14.09 2.48 9.21
C ALA A 45 -14.37 2.53 10.71
N GLU A 46 -15.59 2.94 11.08
CA GLU A 46 -16.03 3.03 12.47
C GLU A 46 -15.97 1.67 13.17
N ILE A 47 -15.39 1.65 14.37
CA ILE A 47 -15.41 0.49 15.25
C ILE A 47 -16.75 0.49 16.01
N VAL A 48 -17.58 -0.52 15.74
CA VAL A 48 -18.91 -0.65 16.37
C VAL A 48 -18.79 -1.41 17.70
N ALA A 49 -18.01 -2.49 17.70
CA ALA A 49 -17.78 -3.31 18.88
C ALA A 49 -16.45 -4.06 18.74
N LYS A 50 -15.84 -4.42 19.87
CA LYS A 50 -14.65 -5.29 19.89
C LYS A 50 -14.66 -6.14 21.15
N ASP A 51 -13.92 -7.24 21.08
CA ASP A 51 -13.63 -8.09 22.24
C ASP A 51 -12.67 -7.40 23.22
N ASP A 52 -12.75 -7.75 24.50
CA ASP A 52 -11.78 -7.29 25.51
C ASP A 52 -10.40 -7.93 25.30
N ASP A 53 -10.37 -9.18 24.82
CA ASP A 53 -9.15 -9.92 24.48
C ASP A 53 -8.69 -9.73 23.02
N ASP A 54 -9.32 -8.81 22.28
CA ASP A 54 -9.08 -8.52 20.86
C ASP A 54 -9.18 -9.75 19.93
N ARG A 55 -10.01 -10.75 20.28
CA ARG A 55 -10.25 -11.93 19.42
C ARG A 55 -11.20 -11.66 18.28
N TRP A 56 -11.95 -10.57 18.34
CA TRP A 56 -12.80 -10.12 17.25
C TRP A 56 -12.99 -8.60 17.27
N LEU A 57 -13.29 -8.05 16.10
CA LEU A 57 -13.60 -6.65 15.86
C LEU A 57 -14.79 -6.58 14.90
N VAL A 58 -15.79 -5.77 15.24
CA VAL A 58 -16.92 -5.45 14.37
C VAL A 58 -16.82 -3.99 13.97
N SER A 59 -16.90 -3.73 12.67
CA SER A 59 -16.79 -2.39 12.09
C SER A 59 -17.94 -2.10 11.15
N ARG A 60 -18.29 -0.82 10.98
CA ARG A 60 -19.15 -0.41 9.86
C ARG A 60 -18.41 -0.64 8.55
N ARG A 61 -19.10 -1.23 7.58
CA ARG A 61 -18.63 -1.39 6.23
C ARG A 61 -18.57 -0.03 5.57
N VAL A 62 -17.43 0.27 4.95
CA VAL A 62 -17.28 1.42 4.08
C VAL A 62 -17.52 0.94 2.65
N LEU A 63 -18.49 1.55 1.97
CA LEU A 63 -18.79 1.23 0.58
C LEU A 63 -17.82 2.00 -0.33
N ASP A 64 -17.18 1.27 -1.22
CA ASP A 64 -16.28 1.81 -2.23
C ASP A 64 -17.04 2.06 -3.52
N GLU A 65 -17.01 3.29 -4.01
CA GLU A 65 -17.61 3.65 -5.29
C GLU A 65 -16.74 3.16 -6.45
N PRO A 66 -17.36 2.64 -7.52
CA PRO A 66 -16.62 2.11 -8.65
C PRO A 66 -15.82 3.21 -9.37
N GLY A 67 -14.67 2.82 -9.90
CA GLY A 67 -13.80 3.68 -10.70
C GLY A 67 -12.75 4.45 -9.91
N GLU A 68 -12.00 5.26 -10.64
CA GLU A 68 -10.87 6.05 -10.16
C GLU A 68 -10.90 7.45 -10.83
N PRO A 69 -11.97 8.25 -10.64
CA PRO A 69 -12.05 9.58 -11.24
C PRO A 69 -10.89 10.46 -10.75
N ALA A 70 -10.50 11.47 -11.54
CA ALA A 70 -9.40 12.37 -11.20
C ALA A 70 -9.56 13.02 -9.80
N ALA A 71 -10.80 13.35 -9.42
CA ALA A 71 -11.12 13.87 -8.09
C ALA A 71 -10.78 12.89 -6.95
N TYR A 72 -11.03 11.58 -7.15
CA TYR A 72 -10.63 10.54 -6.19
C TYR A 72 -9.10 10.46 -6.08
N VAL A 73 -8.38 10.42 -7.20
CA VAL A 73 -6.92 10.34 -7.21
C VAL A 73 -6.32 11.55 -6.49
N CYS A 74 -6.84 12.75 -6.75
CA CYS A 74 -6.44 13.98 -6.06
C CYS A 74 -6.68 13.90 -4.55
N ALA A 75 -7.89 13.54 -4.13
CA ALA A 75 -8.24 13.40 -2.71
C ALA A 75 -7.40 12.32 -2.00
N ALA A 76 -7.08 11.21 -2.68
CA ALA A 76 -6.23 10.16 -2.16
C ALA A 76 -4.77 10.64 -1.96
N PHE A 77 -4.28 11.52 -2.83
CA PHE A 77 -2.96 12.13 -2.69
C PHE A 77 -2.91 13.12 -1.54
N GLU A 78 -3.90 14.01 -1.46
CA GLU A 78 -4.04 14.96 -0.35
C GLU A 78 -4.11 14.22 0.99
N MET A 79 -4.85 13.12 1.05
CA MET A 79 -4.93 12.27 2.24
C MET A 79 -3.58 11.65 2.59
N SER A 80 -2.83 11.14 1.61
CA SER A 80 -1.48 10.61 1.87
C SER A 80 -0.52 11.69 2.38
N ALA A 81 -0.58 12.91 1.84
CA ALA A 81 0.22 14.04 2.30
C ALA A 81 -0.18 14.48 3.71
N ARG A 82 -1.48 14.45 4.03
CA ARG A 82 -1.98 14.71 5.38
C ARG A 82 -1.46 13.68 6.37
N ILE A 83 -1.58 12.38 6.08
CA ILE A 83 -1.06 11.29 6.91
C ILE A 83 0.44 11.50 7.16
N GLN A 84 1.20 11.82 6.10
CA GLN A 84 2.63 12.07 6.17
C GLN A 84 3.03 13.17 7.16
N ALA A 85 2.20 14.20 7.29
CA ALA A 85 2.44 15.35 8.16
C ALA A 85 2.04 15.12 9.63
N LEU A 86 1.34 14.02 9.94
CA LEU A 86 0.89 13.73 11.30
C LEU A 86 2.03 13.20 12.19
N PRO A 87 1.95 13.41 13.52
CA PRO A 87 2.88 12.81 14.48
C PRO A 87 2.97 11.30 14.33
N HIS A 88 4.15 10.73 14.56
CA HIS A 88 4.34 9.29 14.43
C HIS A 88 3.44 8.50 15.38
N PRO A 89 2.79 7.43 14.90
CA PRO A 89 1.96 6.61 15.76
C PRO A 89 2.81 5.90 16.82
N ARG A 90 2.35 5.95 18.08
CA ARG A 90 2.98 5.27 19.23
C ARG A 90 2.14 4.09 19.66
N PHE A 91 2.11 3.09 18.79
CA PHE A 91 1.37 1.86 19.00
C PHE A 91 2.03 0.98 20.07
N LEU A 92 1.22 0.44 20.98
CA LEU A 92 1.68 -0.46 22.04
C LEU A 92 1.98 -1.84 21.47
N THR A 93 1.26 -2.22 20.43
CA THR A 93 1.43 -3.51 19.77
C THR A 93 2.48 -3.41 18.68
N ALA A 94 3.41 -4.37 18.66
CA ALA A 94 4.41 -4.46 17.60
C ALA A 94 3.75 -4.82 16.26
N ALA A 95 4.22 -4.20 15.18
CA ALA A 95 3.77 -4.53 13.83
C ALA A 95 4.05 -6.00 13.49
N THR A 96 3.13 -6.64 12.78
CA THR A 96 3.35 -7.98 12.26
C THR A 96 4.30 -7.93 11.06
N THR A 97 5.35 -8.75 11.09
CA THR A 97 6.21 -8.93 9.91
C THR A 97 5.80 -10.20 9.18
N TRP A 98 5.30 -10.06 7.95
CA TRP A 98 5.02 -11.22 7.12
C TRP A 98 6.34 -11.85 6.67
N ARG A 99 6.50 -13.15 6.91
CA ARG A 99 7.60 -13.96 6.37
C ARG A 99 7.03 -15.07 5.52
N ALA A 100 7.40 -15.08 4.24
CA ALA A 100 7.05 -16.18 3.36
C ALA A 100 7.67 -17.49 3.85
N PRO A 101 6.94 -18.62 3.80
CA PRO A 101 7.52 -19.93 4.11
C PRO A 101 8.72 -20.25 3.21
N ARG A 102 9.80 -20.76 3.80
CA ARG A 102 11.05 -21.11 3.09
C ARG A 102 10.85 -22.25 2.09
N LEU A 103 10.00 -23.22 2.40
CA LEU A 103 9.74 -24.40 1.57
C LEU A 103 9.20 -24.04 0.18
N GLY A 104 8.48 -22.92 0.05
CA GLY A 104 7.97 -22.44 -1.23
C GLY A 104 8.93 -21.56 -2.03
N LEU A 105 10.16 -21.34 -1.56
CA LEU A 105 11.10 -20.41 -2.18
C LEU A 105 11.51 -20.82 -3.60
N PRO A 106 11.93 -22.07 -3.89
CA PRO A 106 12.36 -22.44 -5.24
C PRO A 106 11.27 -22.22 -6.30
N LEU A 107 10.03 -22.56 -5.93
CA LEU A 107 8.88 -22.38 -6.82
C LEU A 107 8.56 -20.90 -7.07
N ARG A 108 8.66 -20.05 -6.03
CA ARG A 108 8.48 -18.60 -6.18
C ARG A 108 9.55 -17.98 -7.06
N LEU A 109 10.82 -18.34 -6.86
CA LEU A 109 11.94 -17.89 -7.71
C LEU A 109 11.74 -18.34 -9.16
N SER A 110 11.32 -19.58 -9.38
CA SER A 110 11.04 -20.09 -10.72
C SER A 110 9.90 -19.35 -11.41
N ARG A 111 8.87 -18.91 -10.68
CA ARG A 111 7.78 -18.09 -11.22
C ARG A 111 8.24 -16.66 -11.54
N MET A 112 9.00 -16.04 -10.64
CA MET A 112 9.60 -14.72 -10.86
C MET A 112 10.49 -14.72 -12.10
N ALA A 113 11.37 -15.72 -12.25
CA ALA A 113 12.23 -15.85 -13.41
C ALA A 113 11.43 -15.99 -14.72
N ARG A 114 10.35 -16.80 -14.72
CA ARG A 114 9.44 -16.91 -15.88
C ARG A 114 8.71 -15.60 -16.20
N ALA A 115 8.50 -14.74 -15.20
CA ALA A 115 7.94 -13.41 -15.36
C ALA A 115 9.00 -12.37 -15.78
N GLY A 116 10.26 -12.77 -15.99
CA GLY A 116 11.35 -11.87 -16.36
C GLY A 116 11.90 -11.03 -15.21
N ILE A 117 11.65 -11.43 -13.96
CA ILE A 117 12.14 -10.73 -12.76
C ILE A 117 13.41 -11.44 -12.27
N ASP A 118 14.54 -10.72 -12.26
CA ASP A 118 15.76 -11.20 -11.60
C ASP A 118 15.61 -11.04 -10.07
N PRO A 119 15.74 -12.13 -9.27
CA PRO A 119 15.74 -12.02 -7.82
C PRO A 119 16.79 -11.06 -7.26
N ARG A 120 17.91 -10.83 -7.97
CA ARG A 120 18.94 -9.85 -7.59
C ARG A 120 18.43 -8.43 -7.65
N ASP A 121 17.63 -8.09 -8.65
CA ASP A 121 16.99 -6.76 -8.76
C ASP A 121 16.02 -6.53 -7.61
N VAL A 122 15.27 -7.56 -7.20
CA VAL A 122 14.36 -7.48 -6.05
C VAL A 122 15.13 -7.22 -4.76
N VAL A 123 16.24 -7.94 -4.55
CA VAL A 123 17.08 -7.75 -3.36
C VAL A 123 17.74 -6.39 -3.37
N ALA A 124 18.26 -5.93 -4.52
CA ALA A 124 18.89 -4.63 -4.66
C ALA A 124 17.89 -3.48 -4.41
N ALA A 125 16.72 -3.53 -5.06
CA ALA A 125 15.67 -2.53 -4.87
C ALA A 125 15.16 -2.49 -3.42
N ARG A 126 15.03 -3.66 -2.78
CA ARG A 126 14.66 -3.75 -1.37
C ARG A 126 15.70 -3.09 -0.46
N ARG A 127 16.98 -3.41 -0.64
CA ARG A 127 18.07 -2.84 0.18
C ARG A 127 18.13 -1.33 0.02
N ALA A 128 18.09 -0.84 -1.22
CA ALA A 128 18.08 0.60 -1.50
C ALA A 128 16.88 1.29 -0.82
N PHE A 129 15.71 0.65 -0.80
CA PHE A 129 14.54 1.18 -0.09
C PHE A 129 14.70 1.15 1.43
N GLU A 130 15.25 0.07 2.00
CA GLU A 130 15.52 -0.06 3.44
C GLU A 130 16.59 0.92 3.94
N GLU A 131 17.46 1.41 3.06
CA GLU A 131 18.46 2.45 3.34
C GLU A 131 17.87 3.88 3.34
N LEU A 132 16.64 4.09 2.86
CA LEU A 132 16.00 5.40 2.88
C LEU A 132 15.66 5.84 4.32
N PRO A 133 15.81 7.13 4.65
CA PRO A 133 15.40 7.66 5.94
C PRO A 133 13.91 7.46 6.20
N ALA A 134 13.56 6.83 7.32
CA ALA A 134 12.18 6.72 7.79
C ALA A 134 11.81 7.97 8.60
N THR A 135 11.33 9.01 7.91
CA THR A 135 11.10 10.35 8.47
C THR A 135 9.64 10.78 8.52
N ALA A 136 8.74 9.98 7.95
CA ALA A 136 7.34 10.33 7.81
C ALA A 136 6.43 9.25 8.37
N THR A 137 5.24 9.66 8.83
CA THR A 137 4.17 8.72 9.13
C THR A 137 3.62 8.16 7.82
N VAL A 138 3.46 6.84 7.75
CA VAL A 138 2.94 6.14 6.57
C VAL A 138 1.89 5.13 6.99
N HIS A 139 0.84 4.99 6.20
CA HIS A 139 -0.13 3.91 6.28
C HIS A 139 0.53 2.55 5.96
N ASN A 140 1.56 2.55 5.09
CA ASN A 140 2.40 1.39 4.75
C ASN A 140 1.71 0.27 3.96
N ASP A 141 0.40 0.34 3.80
CA ASP A 141 -0.39 -0.46 2.85
C ASP A 141 -1.39 0.39 2.06
N TYR A 142 -0.94 1.57 1.61
CA TYR A 142 -1.77 2.59 0.96
C TYR A 142 -2.01 2.32 -0.52
N HIS A 143 -2.91 1.39 -0.83
CA HIS A 143 -3.23 0.99 -2.20
C HIS A 143 -4.74 1.02 -2.45
N ARG A 144 -5.20 0.84 -3.70
CA ARG A 144 -6.59 1.16 -4.11
C ARG A 144 -7.66 0.42 -3.30
N GLN A 145 -7.38 -0.78 -2.79
CA GLN A 145 -8.35 -1.53 -1.98
C GLN A 145 -8.45 -1.07 -0.53
N ASN A 146 -7.47 -0.28 -0.05
CA ASN A 146 -7.45 0.29 1.29
C ASN A 146 -7.73 1.80 1.30
N VAL A 147 -7.73 2.43 0.13
CA VAL A 147 -8.08 3.83 -0.07
C VAL A 147 -9.36 3.86 -0.88
N LEU A 148 -10.48 3.97 -0.18
CA LEU A 148 -11.80 3.79 -0.76
C LEU A 148 -12.31 5.11 -1.32
N ASN A 149 -12.88 5.04 -2.52
CA ASN A 149 -13.58 6.15 -3.13
C ASN A 149 -14.94 6.30 -2.47
N THR A 150 -15.12 7.39 -1.73
CA THR A 150 -16.38 7.74 -1.09
C THR A 150 -16.86 9.09 -1.62
N ALA A 151 -16.88 9.25 -2.95
CA ALA A 151 -17.11 10.53 -3.62
C ALA A 151 -18.52 11.10 -3.43
N SER A 152 -19.54 10.28 -3.18
CA SER A 152 -20.87 10.74 -2.73
C SER A 152 -20.81 11.56 -1.44
N VAL A 153 -19.78 11.35 -0.62
CA VAL A 153 -19.47 12.16 0.57
C VAL A 153 -18.23 13.05 0.37
N GLY A 154 -17.72 13.18 -0.87
CA GLY A 154 -16.65 14.10 -1.24
C GLY A 154 -15.26 13.76 -0.69
N HIS A 155 -15.04 12.53 -0.22
CA HIS A 155 -13.83 12.16 0.51
C HIS A 155 -13.27 10.81 0.09
N VAL A 156 -12.06 10.53 0.55
CA VAL A 156 -11.50 9.17 0.58
C VAL A 156 -11.54 8.65 2.00
N THR A 157 -11.81 7.36 2.16
CA THR A 157 -11.76 6.68 3.45
C THR A 157 -10.64 5.65 3.44
N VAL A 158 -9.78 5.68 4.46
CA VAL A 158 -8.62 4.79 4.55
C VAL A 158 -8.88 3.69 5.58
N ILE A 159 -8.68 2.44 5.19
CA ILE A 159 -8.92 1.25 6.01
C ILE A 159 -7.65 0.39 6.11
N ASP A 160 -7.67 -0.63 7.00
CA ASP A 160 -6.58 -1.58 7.21
C ASP A 160 -5.29 -0.90 7.73
N TRP A 161 -5.43 -0.20 8.85
CA TRP A 161 -4.39 0.56 9.55
C TRP A 161 -3.36 -0.27 10.33
N GLU A 162 -3.50 -1.60 10.35
CA GLU A 162 -2.62 -2.50 11.13
C GLU A 162 -1.11 -2.33 10.83
N TYR A 163 -0.76 -1.87 9.62
CA TYR A 163 0.62 -1.67 9.15
C TYR A 163 1.17 -0.25 9.32
N ALA A 164 0.38 0.70 9.82
CA ALA A 164 0.81 2.09 9.95
C ALA A 164 2.07 2.22 10.83
N THR A 165 3.01 3.04 10.38
CA THR A 165 4.36 3.13 10.97
C THR A 165 5.05 4.41 10.53
N ILE A 166 6.33 4.53 10.89
CA ILE A 166 7.27 5.48 10.32
C ILE A 166 7.92 4.85 9.07
N GLY A 167 8.07 5.61 7.99
CA GLY A 167 8.65 5.16 6.72
C GLY A 167 9.19 6.33 5.90
N PRO A 168 9.75 6.06 4.70
CA PRO A 168 10.20 7.10 3.79
C PRO A 168 9.08 8.05 3.38
N ARG A 169 9.43 9.33 3.23
CA ARG A 169 8.54 10.36 2.68
C ARG A 169 8.03 9.93 1.30
N HIS A 170 6.78 10.25 0.99
CA HIS A 170 6.07 9.92 -0.26
C HIS A 170 5.77 8.43 -0.51
N GLN A 171 6.09 7.54 0.43
CA GLN A 171 5.91 6.09 0.25
C GLN A 171 4.46 5.73 -0.16
N ASP A 172 3.48 6.26 0.55
CA ASP A 172 2.07 5.95 0.33
C ASP A 172 1.54 6.48 -1.01
N ALA A 173 1.91 7.71 -1.37
CA ALA A 173 1.56 8.29 -2.67
C ALA A 173 2.11 7.45 -3.83
N VAL A 174 3.38 7.04 -3.75
CA VAL A 174 3.98 6.15 -4.75
C VAL A 174 3.31 4.77 -4.75
N ARG A 175 2.98 4.20 -3.58
CA ARG A 175 2.28 2.91 -3.49
C ARG A 175 0.92 2.96 -4.21
N LEU A 176 0.19 4.06 -4.08
CA LEU A 176 -1.08 4.28 -4.77
C LEU A 176 -0.90 4.41 -6.29
N ILE A 177 0.08 5.19 -6.78
CA ILE A 177 0.38 5.33 -8.23
C ILE A 177 0.61 3.97 -8.88
N VAL A 178 1.30 3.07 -8.17
CA VAL A 178 1.56 1.71 -8.65
C VAL A 178 0.29 0.87 -8.76
N ASP A 179 -0.78 1.25 -8.05
CA ASP A 179 -2.06 0.53 -7.96
C ASP A 179 -3.17 1.08 -8.85
N ILE A 180 -3.12 2.36 -9.24
CA ILE A 180 -4.09 2.97 -10.14
C ILE A 180 -4.14 2.19 -11.46
N ALA A 181 -5.34 1.75 -11.83
CA ALA A 181 -5.58 0.93 -13.01
C ALA A 181 -5.41 1.74 -14.30
N ASP A 182 -5.90 2.99 -14.31
CA ASP A 182 -5.76 3.87 -15.46
C ASP A 182 -4.30 4.36 -15.63
N HIS A 183 -3.73 4.11 -16.81
CA HIS A 183 -2.34 4.47 -17.09
C HIS A 183 -2.13 5.99 -17.22
N GLY A 184 -3.11 6.71 -17.77
CA GLY A 184 -3.06 8.16 -17.93
C GLY A 184 -3.11 8.88 -16.59
N ALA A 185 -4.09 8.53 -15.76
CA ALA A 185 -4.27 9.07 -14.42
C ALA A 185 -3.05 8.80 -13.53
N ALA A 186 -2.50 7.59 -13.57
CA ALA A 186 -1.28 7.29 -12.82
C ALA A 186 -0.06 8.07 -13.32
N HIS A 187 0.06 8.31 -14.63
CA HIS A 187 1.15 9.12 -15.19
C HIS A 187 1.02 10.59 -14.79
N GLU A 188 -0.19 11.14 -14.86
CA GLU A 188 -0.49 12.49 -14.39
C GLU A 188 -0.20 12.64 -12.90
N ALA A 189 -0.69 11.70 -12.08
CA ALA A 189 -0.45 11.70 -10.65
C ALA A 189 1.04 11.56 -10.29
N TRP A 190 1.80 10.77 -11.05
CA TRP A 190 3.26 10.71 -10.92
C TRP A 190 3.92 12.05 -11.24
N ARG A 191 3.55 12.72 -12.33
CA ARG A 191 4.07 14.05 -12.67
C ARG A 191 3.78 15.06 -11.58
N THR A 192 2.53 15.12 -11.11
CA THR A 192 2.14 16.00 -10.01
C THR A 192 2.96 15.75 -8.75
N LEU A 193 3.20 14.49 -8.38
CA LEU A 193 4.05 14.15 -7.23
C LEU A 193 5.49 14.67 -7.41
N VAL A 194 6.07 14.48 -8.60
CA VAL A 194 7.43 14.92 -8.91
C VAL A 194 7.56 16.44 -8.93
N ASP A 195 6.54 17.14 -9.43
CA ASP A 195 6.51 18.60 -9.51
C ASP A 195 6.36 19.24 -8.12
N LEU A 196 5.60 18.61 -7.23
CA LEU A 196 5.42 19.06 -5.84
C LEU A 196 6.56 18.63 -4.90
N ALA A 197 7.30 17.58 -5.24
CA ALA A 197 8.40 17.10 -4.44
C ALA A 197 9.60 18.05 -4.48
N LEU A 198 10.29 18.17 -3.35
CA LEU A 198 11.55 18.90 -3.30
C LEU A 198 12.57 18.20 -4.21
N ALA A 199 13.46 18.96 -4.84
CA ALA A 199 14.50 18.39 -5.72
C ALA A 199 15.35 17.32 -4.98
N ALA A 200 15.59 17.52 -3.68
CA ALA A 200 16.29 16.58 -2.81
C ALA A 200 15.54 15.25 -2.57
N ASP A 201 14.22 15.21 -2.74
CA ASP A 201 13.40 14.01 -2.55
C ASP A 201 13.41 13.10 -3.80
N ARG A 202 13.81 13.62 -4.97
CA ARG A 202 13.71 12.89 -6.26
C ARG A 202 14.48 11.57 -6.31
N PRO A 203 15.72 11.45 -5.79
CA PRO A 203 16.39 10.15 -5.72
C PRO A 203 15.63 9.14 -4.85
N ALA A 204 15.05 9.59 -3.74
CA ALA A 204 14.24 8.74 -2.87
C ALA A 204 12.97 8.27 -3.59
N LEU A 205 12.27 9.16 -4.29
CA LEU A 205 11.10 8.82 -5.11
C LEU A 205 11.42 7.73 -6.14
N ALA A 206 12.55 7.84 -6.84
CA ALA A 206 12.98 6.82 -7.80
C ALA A 206 13.20 5.45 -7.12
N THR A 207 13.84 5.43 -5.95
CA THR A 207 14.07 4.21 -5.15
C THR A 207 12.75 3.59 -4.66
N ILE A 208 11.83 4.40 -4.12
CA ILE A 208 10.51 3.95 -3.67
C ILE A 208 9.73 3.36 -4.85
N LEU A 209 9.72 4.05 -5.99
CA LEU A 209 8.99 3.62 -7.19
C LEU A 209 9.49 2.27 -7.72
N ARG A 210 10.82 2.09 -7.79
CA ARG A 210 11.43 0.80 -8.19
C ARG A 210 11.04 -0.33 -7.24
N TRP A 211 11.15 -0.11 -5.94
CA TRP A 211 10.79 -1.12 -4.95
C TRP A 211 9.29 -1.46 -4.97
N MET A 212 8.41 -0.47 -4.96
CA MET A 212 6.97 -0.70 -4.90
C MET A 212 6.45 -1.42 -6.14
N THR A 213 6.92 -1.06 -7.34
CA THR A 213 6.52 -1.75 -8.56
C THR A 213 7.02 -3.18 -8.63
N ILE A 214 8.30 -3.44 -8.34
CA ILE A 214 8.84 -4.80 -8.42
C ILE A 214 8.26 -5.70 -7.32
N ARG A 215 8.05 -5.18 -6.09
CA ARG A 215 7.39 -5.91 -5.00
C ARG A 215 5.97 -6.29 -5.38
N THR A 216 5.20 -5.34 -5.94
CA THR A 216 3.81 -5.58 -6.32
C THR A 216 3.70 -6.56 -7.48
N TYR A 217 4.59 -6.47 -8.47
CA TYR A 217 4.60 -7.46 -9.54
C TYR A 217 5.00 -8.85 -9.03
N CYS A 218 6.01 -8.92 -8.15
CA CYS A 218 6.41 -10.16 -7.48
C CYS A 218 5.25 -10.80 -6.70
N SER A 219 4.44 -10.01 -5.98
CA SER A 219 3.32 -10.56 -5.21
C SER A 219 2.26 -11.20 -6.10
N GLU A 220 2.04 -10.70 -7.32
CA GLU A 220 1.10 -11.32 -8.26
C GLU A 220 1.64 -12.58 -8.91
N VAL A 221 2.92 -12.61 -9.30
CA VAL A 221 3.49 -13.78 -10.02
C VAL A 221 3.93 -14.90 -9.07
N ALA A 222 4.18 -14.60 -7.80
CA ALA A 222 4.63 -15.59 -6.82
C ALA A 222 3.50 -16.49 -6.30
N VAL A 223 2.22 -16.13 -6.51
CA VAL A 223 1.07 -16.94 -6.07
C VAL A 223 0.95 -18.25 -6.83
N SER A 224 0.10 -19.16 -6.33
CA SER A 224 -0.15 -20.44 -7.02
C SER A 224 -0.89 -20.21 -8.35
N ARG A 225 -0.65 -21.07 -9.34
CA ARG A 225 -1.33 -20.99 -10.66
C ARG A 225 -2.86 -20.97 -10.56
N ARG A 226 -3.45 -21.56 -9.52
CA ARG A 226 -4.91 -21.63 -9.33
C ARG A 226 -5.56 -20.29 -8.96
N VAL A 227 -4.77 -19.34 -8.46
CA VAL A 227 -5.22 -18.00 -8.02
C VAL A 227 -4.51 -16.89 -8.80
N LEU A 228 -3.74 -17.25 -9.82
CA LEU A 228 -3.08 -16.26 -10.67
C LEU A 228 -4.12 -15.64 -11.60
N ASP A 229 -4.20 -14.32 -11.57
CA ASP A 229 -4.99 -13.52 -12.49
C ASP A 229 -4.06 -12.99 -13.62
N PRO A 230 -4.21 -13.47 -14.86
CA PRO A 230 -3.37 -13.05 -15.97
C PRO A 230 -3.50 -11.55 -16.30
N ALA A 231 -4.69 -10.96 -16.17
CA ALA A 231 -4.91 -9.56 -16.47
C ALA A 231 -4.21 -8.68 -15.44
N LYS A 232 -4.32 -9.03 -14.15
CA LYS A 232 -3.60 -8.35 -13.08
C LYS A 232 -2.09 -8.47 -13.25
N CYS A 233 -1.58 -9.65 -13.63
CA CYS A 233 -0.17 -9.86 -13.92
C CYS A 233 0.34 -9.02 -15.11
N ALA A 234 -0.44 -8.93 -16.20
CA ALA A 234 -0.10 -8.09 -17.36
C ALA A 234 -0.03 -6.61 -16.96
N HIS A 235 -1.07 -6.11 -16.28
CA HIS A 235 -1.11 -4.74 -15.79
C HIS A 235 0.08 -4.40 -14.87
N ARG A 236 0.43 -5.28 -13.92
CA ARG A 236 1.60 -5.06 -13.04
C ARG A 236 2.92 -5.09 -13.79
N ARG A 237 3.05 -5.93 -14.82
CA ARG A 237 4.24 -5.94 -15.69
C ARG A 237 4.39 -4.61 -16.43
N GLU A 238 3.32 -4.12 -17.04
CA GLU A 238 3.32 -2.85 -17.77
C GLU A 238 3.66 -1.68 -16.84
N ARG A 239 3.03 -1.60 -15.67
CA ARG A 239 3.34 -0.59 -14.64
C ARG A 239 4.81 -0.67 -14.19
N TRP A 240 5.36 -1.87 -13.99
CA TRP A 240 6.77 -2.04 -13.63
C TRP A 240 7.72 -1.54 -14.72
N LEU A 241 7.45 -1.85 -15.99
CA LEU A 241 8.26 -1.35 -17.11
C LEU A 241 8.19 0.18 -17.22
N GLN A 242 7.00 0.76 -17.08
CA GLN A 242 6.79 2.21 -17.10
C GLN A 242 7.52 2.90 -15.94
N ALA A 243 7.42 2.34 -14.73
CA ALA A 243 8.07 2.86 -13.55
C ALA A 243 9.60 2.86 -13.63
N ARG A 244 10.20 1.92 -14.37
CA ARG A 244 11.64 1.96 -14.66
C ARG A 244 12.01 3.21 -15.46
N LEU A 245 11.24 3.54 -16.50
CA LEU A 245 11.46 4.73 -17.31
C LEU A 245 11.34 6.01 -16.48
N TRP A 246 10.31 6.09 -15.63
CA TRP A 246 10.10 7.21 -14.70
C TRP A 246 11.24 7.34 -13.68
N ALA A 247 11.69 6.23 -13.10
CA ALA A 247 12.80 6.24 -12.15
C ALA A 247 14.14 6.59 -12.83
N ASP A 248 14.35 6.18 -14.08
CA ASP A 248 15.54 6.53 -14.88
C ASP A 248 15.50 8.03 -15.29
N GLU A 249 14.32 8.61 -15.48
CA GLU A 249 14.15 10.05 -15.70
C GLU A 249 14.52 10.87 -14.47
N LEU A 250 14.09 10.47 -13.27
CA LEU A 250 14.46 11.15 -12.03
C LEU A 250 15.95 11.04 -11.67
N ALA A 251 16.61 9.99 -12.15
CA ALA A 251 18.03 9.77 -11.90
C ALA A 251 18.94 10.58 -12.85
N ARG A 252 18.39 11.19 -13.91
CA ARG A 252 19.19 12.00 -14.85
C ARG A 252 19.55 13.36 -14.22
N PRO A 253 20.80 13.84 -14.41
CA PRO A 253 21.20 15.18 -14.00
C PRO A 253 20.31 16.24 -14.68
N ALA A 254 19.91 17.27 -13.94
CA ALA A 254 19.18 18.39 -14.51
C ALA A 254 20.06 19.11 -15.56
N GLY A 255 19.76 18.93 -16.85
CA GLY A 255 20.49 19.58 -17.96
C GLY A 255 20.69 18.72 -19.21
N GLU A 256 20.54 17.39 -19.12
CA GLU A 256 20.63 16.50 -20.28
C GLU A 256 19.23 16.26 -20.88
N SER A 257 18.84 17.11 -21.84
CA SER A 257 17.67 16.87 -22.69
C SER A 257 18.06 15.99 -23.89
N ARG A 258 17.14 15.11 -24.30
CA ARG A 258 17.31 14.19 -25.45
C ARG A 258 17.41 14.93 -26.78
#